data_AF-A0A959SAJ9-F1
#
_entry.id   AF-A0A959SAJ9-F1
#
_cell.length_a   1.000
_cell.length_b   1.000
_cell.length_c   1.000
_cell.angle_alpha   90.00
_cell.angle_beta   90.00
_cell.angle_gamma   90.00
#
_symmetry.space_group_name_H-M   'P 1'
#
loop_
_entity.id
_entity.type
_entity.pdbx_description
1 polymer ?
#
loop_
_entity_poly.entity_id
_entity_poly.type
_entity_poly.pdbx_seq_one_letter_code
_entity_poly.pdbx_strand_id
1 'polypeptide(L)' 'DLSNSASDEQAIIFVAQGLTFHEPEPDANEELAMRKLPFAELFEMVMRGELRDSLTVAAVLKVQLMLQRGELAQK' A
#
# COMPACT_ATOMS: atom_id res chain seq x y z
N ASP A 1 2.76 5.83 -22.97
CA ASP A 1 1.80 5.78 -21.86
C ASP A 1 2.03 6.92 -20.89
N LEU A 2 0.96 7.60 -20.51
CA LEU A 2 0.97 8.61 -19.46
C LEU A 2 1.05 7.84 -18.12
N SER A 3 2.15 8.00 -17.40
CA SER A 3 2.23 7.50 -16.02
C SER A 3 1.40 8.41 -15.13
N ASN A 4 0.77 7.85 -14.09
CA ASN A 4 0.19 8.62 -12.97
C ASN A 4 1.18 9.66 -12.39
N SER A 5 2.49 9.41 -12.50
CA SER A 5 3.57 10.34 -12.09
C SER A 5 3.85 11.50 -13.06
N ALA A 6 3.27 11.49 -14.26
CA ALA A 6 3.47 12.49 -15.32
C ALA A 6 2.15 13.17 -15.74
N SER A 7 1.13 13.10 -14.88
CA SER A 7 -0.18 13.75 -15.06
C SER A 7 -0.42 14.73 -13.91
N ASP A 8 -1.57 15.43 -13.93
CA ASP A 8 -2.07 16.24 -12.82
C ASP A 8 -2.95 15.44 -11.83
N GLU A 9 -2.91 14.12 -11.92
CA GLU A 9 -3.62 13.21 -11.02
C GLU A 9 -3.22 13.41 -9.55
N GLN A 10 -4.23 13.38 -8.67
CA GLN A 10 -4.04 13.46 -7.23
C GLN A 10 -4.44 12.13 -6.59
N ALA A 11 -3.51 11.54 -5.85
CA ALA A 11 -3.75 10.34 -5.07
C ALA A 11 -3.71 10.66 -3.57
N ILE A 12 -4.73 10.22 -2.83
CA ILE A 12 -4.78 10.30 -1.36
C ILE A 12 -4.65 8.88 -0.82
N ILE A 13 -3.65 8.64 0.02
CA ILE A 13 -3.32 7.32 0.56
C ILE A 13 -3.73 7.28 2.04
N PHE A 14 -4.50 6.26 2.42
CA PHE A 14 -4.95 6.03 3.79
C PHE A 14 -4.34 4.76 4.38
N VAL A 15 -4.10 4.76 5.69
CA VAL A 15 -3.66 3.58 6.45
C VAL A 15 -4.82 3.09 7.30
N ALA A 16 -5.49 2.02 6.85
CA ALA A 16 -6.62 1.46 7.57
C ALA A 16 -6.16 0.57 8.73
N GLN A 17 -6.79 0.72 9.90
CA GLN A 17 -6.48 -0.02 11.13
C GLN A 17 -7.77 -0.48 11.80
N GLY A 18 -7.70 -1.55 12.60
CA GLY A 18 -8.88 -2.09 13.29
C GLY A 18 -9.90 -2.69 12.31
N LEU A 19 -9.41 -3.40 11.30
CA LEU A 19 -10.24 -3.96 10.23
C LEU A 19 -11.12 -5.09 10.75
N THR A 20 -12.36 -5.14 10.25
CA THR A 20 -13.21 -6.32 10.27
C THR A 20 -13.30 -6.86 8.85
N PHE A 21 -13.13 -8.16 8.68
CA PHE A 21 -13.14 -8.79 7.35
C PHE A 21 -14.54 -9.28 7.01
N HIS A 22 -14.94 -9.05 5.76
CA HIS A 22 -16.20 -9.50 5.18
C HIS A 22 -15.92 -10.31 3.90
N GLU A 23 -16.95 -10.94 3.35
CA GLU A 23 -16.85 -11.60 2.05
C GLU A 23 -16.52 -10.56 0.96
N PRO A 24 -15.51 -10.82 0.09
CA PRO A 24 -15.20 -9.92 -1.02
C PRO A 24 -16.35 -9.84 -2.02
N GLU A 25 -16.69 -8.63 -2.45
CA GLU A 25 -17.70 -8.35 -3.47
C GLU A 25 -17.09 -7.40 -4.54
N PRO A 26 -16.16 -7.90 -5.38
CA PRO A 26 -15.56 -7.10 -6.45
C PRO A 26 -16.54 -6.89 -7.63
N ASP A 27 -16.36 -5.80 -8.37
CA ASP A 27 -17.13 -5.56 -9.60
C ASP A 27 -16.72 -6.53 -10.72
N ALA A 28 -17.57 -6.71 -11.74
CA ALA A 28 -17.36 -7.68 -12.81
C ALA A 28 -16.09 -7.43 -13.66
N ASN A 29 -15.53 -6.22 -13.60
CA ASN A 29 -14.31 -5.79 -14.29
C ASN A 29 -13.08 -5.77 -13.37
N GLU A 30 -13.18 -6.24 -12.14
CA GLU A 30 -12.08 -6.28 -11.17
C GLU A 30 -11.53 -7.70 -11.00
N GLU A 31 -10.27 -7.90 -11.35
CA GLU A 31 -9.54 -9.15 -11.07
C GLU A 31 -8.63 -8.95 -9.85
N LEU A 32 -9.15 -9.23 -8.66
CA LEU A 32 -8.43 -9.04 -7.41
C LEU A 32 -7.96 -10.37 -6.81
N ALA A 33 -6.66 -10.47 -6.52
CA ALA A 33 -6.08 -11.54 -5.73
C ALA A 33 -5.68 -11.02 -4.34
N MET A 34 -6.18 -11.65 -3.28
CA MET A 34 -5.85 -11.25 -1.92
C MET A 34 -4.55 -11.93 -1.45
N ARG A 35 -3.58 -11.13 -1.02
CA ARG A 35 -2.37 -11.61 -0.33
C ARG A 35 -2.23 -10.91 1.02
N LYS A 36 -2.06 -11.70 2.08
CA LYS A 36 -1.70 -11.22 3.42
C LYS A 36 -0.23 -11.52 3.66
N LEU A 37 0.52 -10.52 4.12
CA LEU A 37 1.94 -10.65 4.45
C LEU A 37 2.30 -9.70 5.60
N PRO A 38 3.35 -10.02 6.39
CA PRO A 38 3.88 -9.10 7.38
C PRO A 38 4.34 -7.79 6.73
N PHE A 39 4.09 -6.65 7.40
CA PHE A 39 4.49 -5.34 6.86
C PHE A 39 6.00 -5.24 6.61
N ALA A 40 6.82 -5.85 7.47
CA ALA A 40 8.28 -5.88 7.27
C ALA A 40 8.68 -6.58 5.96
N GLU A 41 7.98 -7.65 5.57
CA GLU A 41 8.22 -8.32 4.29
C GLU A 41 7.85 -7.40 3.11
N LEU A 42 6.70 -6.72 3.20
CA LEU A 42 6.27 -5.74 2.18
C LEU A 42 7.28 -4.59 2.02
N PHE A 43 7.80 -4.07 3.14
CA PHE A 43 8.84 -3.05 3.13
C PHE A 43 10.11 -3.54 2.41
N GLU A 44 10.58 -4.75 2.73
CA GLU A 44 11.75 -5.32 2.07
C GLU A 44 11.53 -5.57 0.57
N MET A 45 10.32 -5.96 0.15
CA MET A 45 9.98 -6.07 -1.28
C MET A 45 10.11 -4.73 -2.02
N VAL A 46 9.70 -3.62 -1.40
CA VAL A 46 9.91 -2.26 -1.93
C VAL A 46 11.40 -1.93 -2.00
N MET A 47 12.16 -2.21 -0.94
CA MET A 47 13.60 -1.93 -0.90
C MET A 47 14.40 -2.73 -1.93
N ARG A 48 13.97 -3.97 -2.25
CA ARG A 48 14.56 -4.79 -3.32
C ARG A 48 14.09 -4.40 -4.73
N GLY A 49 13.12 -3.48 -4.85
CA GLY A 49 12.57 -3.05 -6.14
C GLY A 49 11.66 -4.08 -6.82
N GLU A 50 11.15 -5.06 -6.07
CA GLU A 50 10.15 -6.02 -6.57
C GLU A 50 8.79 -5.33 -6.76
N LEU A 51 8.48 -4.33 -5.93
CA LEU A 51 7.32 -3.47 -6.06
C LEU A 51 7.75 -2.09 -6.57
N ARG A 52 7.22 -1.69 -7.73
CA ARG A 52 7.70 -0.53 -8.50
C ARG A 52 6.65 0.53 -8.76
N ASP A 53 5.39 0.25 -8.41
CA ASP A 53 4.32 1.24 -8.48
C ASP A 53 4.61 2.41 -7.52
N SER A 54 4.53 3.64 -8.03
CA SER A 54 4.97 4.85 -7.33
C SER A 54 4.16 5.12 -6.06
N LEU A 55 2.84 4.91 -6.12
CA LEU A 55 1.94 5.11 -4.98
C LEU A 55 2.21 4.07 -3.89
N THR A 56 2.42 2.82 -4.29
CA THR A 56 2.80 1.72 -3.38
C THR A 56 4.13 2.01 -2.67
N VAL A 57 5.16 2.39 -3.42
CA VAL A 57 6.48 2.73 -2.86
C VAL A 57 6.37 3.90 -1.88
N ALA A 58 5.70 4.98 -2.27
CA ALA A 58 5.52 6.15 -1.42
C ALA A 58 4.75 5.82 -0.13
N ALA A 59 3.66 5.03 -0.23
CA ALA A 59 2.87 4.60 0.91
C ALA A 59 3.70 3.78 1.90
N VAL A 60 4.38 2.73 1.42
CA VAL A 60 5.15 1.81 2.27
C VAL A 60 6.29 2.53 2.97
N LEU A 61 7.03 3.40 2.27
CA LEU A 61 8.11 4.19 2.88
C LEU A 61 7.57 5.18 3.93
N LYS A 62 6.44 5.84 3.65
CA LYS A 62 5.79 6.76 4.61
C LYS A 62 5.33 6.03 5.86
N VAL A 63 4.71 4.86 5.73
CA VAL A 63 4.26 4.03 6.85
C VAL A 63 5.45 3.56 7.69
N GLN A 64 6.53 3.11 7.06
CA GLN A 64 7.76 2.73 7.78
C GLN A 64 8.31 3.90 8.61
N LEU A 65 8.34 5.12 8.05
CA LEU A 65 8.78 6.32 8.78
C LEU A 65 7.84 6.64 9.96
N MET A 66 6.52 6.52 9.76
CA MET A 66 5.54 6.74 10.84
C MET A 66 5.73 5.75 11.99
N LEU A 67 5.98 4.48 11.68
CA LEU A 67 6.28 3.44 12.69
C LEU A 67 7.57 3.75 13.44
N GLN A 68 8.64 4.14 12.75
CA GLN A 68 9.91 4.53 13.38
C GLN A 68 9.79 5.76 14.30
N ARG A 69 8.88 6.68 13.97
CA ARG A 69 8.58 7.87 14.77
C ARG A 69 7.57 7.63 15.89
N GLY A 70 6.97 6.43 15.96
CA GLY A 70 5.88 6.14 16.89
C GLY A 70 4.57 6.86 16.58
N GLU A 71 4.43 7.41 15.37
CA GLU A 71 3.19 8.04 14.88
C GLU A 71 2.12 6.98 14.54
N LEU A 72 2.57 5.75 14.29
CA LEU A 72 1.73 4.58 14.08
C LEU A 72 2.18 3.48 15.05
N ALA A 73 1.22 2.79 15.67
CA ALA A 73 1.52 1.61 16.48
C ALA A 73 1.53 0.36 15.59
N GLN A 74 2.57 -0.47 15.73
CA GLN A 74 2.52 -1.83 15.21
C GLN A 74 1.69 -2.67 16.18
N LYS A 75 0.57 -3.21 15.70
CA LYS A 75 -0.29 -4.13 16.47
C LYS A 75 0.08 -5.57 16.19
#